data_AF-A0A0G0FHM5-F1
#
_entry.id   AF-A0A0G0FHM5-F1
#
_cell.length_a   1.000
_cell.length_b   1.000
_cell.length_c   1.000
_cell.angle_alpha   90.00
_cell.angle_beta   90.00
_cell.angle_gamma   90.00
#
_symmetry.space_group_name_H-M   'P 1'
#
loop_
_entity.id
_entity.type
_entity.pdbx_description
1 polymer ?
#
loop_
_entity_poly.entity_id
_entity_poly.type
_entity_poly.pdbx_seq_one_letter_code
_entity_poly.pdbx_strand_id
1 'polypeptide(L)'
;MGDFFAYFNSGDNIHLIFPFSVFNFKMPWVGTAWLEDVIFYFLLYGLTVISLLKSKQRSFFYFSLVFFVATLFIQHRDIGRYSLPLWPLALIAHEKFFTSKKFIVICIILLPAIYLYAWNFLGYNIMPIADWTPYL
;
A
#
# COMPACT_ATOMS: atom_id res chain seq x y z
N MET A 1 7.24 -11.33 -29.55
CA MET A 1 7.36 -12.43 -28.57
C MET A 1 8.81 -12.89 -28.55
N GLY A 2 9.47 -12.93 -27.39
CA GLY A 2 10.83 -13.51 -27.27
C GLY A 2 11.92 -12.65 -26.64
N ASP A 3 11.61 -11.50 -26.04
CA ASP A 3 12.60 -10.74 -25.27
C ASP A 3 12.39 -10.99 -23.76
N PHE A 4 13.32 -11.70 -23.13
CA PHE A 4 13.35 -11.97 -21.69
C PHE A 4 13.38 -10.67 -20.87
N PHE A 5 13.97 -9.60 -21.42
CA PHE A 5 14.06 -8.28 -20.80
C PHE A 5 12.95 -7.33 -21.25
N ALA A 6 11.96 -7.79 -22.00
CA ALA A 6 10.83 -6.97 -22.45
C ALA A 6 10.13 -6.26 -21.27
N TYR A 7 10.04 -6.94 -20.12
CA TYR A 7 9.52 -6.34 -18.90
C TYR A 7 10.31 -5.07 -18.55
N PHE A 8 11.64 -5.13 -18.43
CA PHE A 8 12.49 -4.00 -18.05
C PHE A 8 12.56 -2.88 -19.09
N ASN A 9 12.27 -3.19 -20.36
CA ASN A 9 12.24 -2.22 -21.47
C ASN A 9 10.87 -1.52 -21.61
N SER A 10 9.83 -2.00 -20.92
CA SER A 10 8.57 -1.27 -20.81
C SER A 10 8.77 -0.05 -19.92
N GLY A 11 8.58 1.16 -20.46
CA GLY A 11 8.69 2.43 -19.71
C GLY A 11 7.62 2.62 -18.62
N ASP A 12 6.83 1.58 -18.35
CA ASP A 12 5.70 1.57 -17.43
C ASP A 12 5.96 0.82 -16.13
N ASN A 13 7.22 0.48 -15.87
CA ASN A 13 7.61 -0.17 -14.64
C ASN A 13 7.65 0.82 -13.48
N ILE A 14 7.29 0.34 -12.30
CA ILE A 14 7.44 1.08 -11.04
C ILE A 14 8.93 1.32 -10.81
N HIS A 15 9.43 2.46 -11.28
CA HIS A 15 10.83 2.78 -11.14
C HIS A 15 11.08 3.23 -9.69
N LEU A 16 11.83 2.42 -8.95
CA LEU A 16 12.40 2.79 -7.65
C LEU A 16 13.51 3.83 -7.89
N ILE A 17 13.14 5.09 -8.05
CA ILE A 17 14.05 6.15 -8.53
C ILE A 17 14.75 6.84 -7.38
N PHE A 18 13.96 7.41 -6.46
CA PHE A 18 14.44 8.25 -5.37
C PHE A 18 13.47 8.13 -4.19
N PRO A 19 13.94 8.16 -2.93
CA PRO A 19 13.02 8.12 -1.79
C PRO A 19 12.03 9.29 -1.86
N PHE A 20 10.77 9.03 -1.51
CA PHE A 20 9.67 9.99 -1.53
C PHE A 20 9.27 10.48 -2.94
N SER A 21 9.65 9.76 -4.00
CA SER A 21 9.25 10.07 -5.38
C SER A 21 7.74 10.12 -5.59
N VAL A 22 6.97 9.45 -4.74
CA VAL A 22 5.50 9.52 -4.71
C VAL A 22 4.94 10.92 -4.49
N PHE A 23 5.70 11.90 -3.99
CA PHE A 23 5.20 13.27 -3.87
C PHE A 23 5.41 14.12 -5.14
N ASN A 24 6.04 13.56 -6.18
CA ASN A 24 6.14 14.22 -7.46
C ASN A 24 4.86 14.02 -8.29
N PHE A 25 3.88 14.91 -8.08
CA PHE A 25 2.58 14.86 -8.75
C PHE A 25 2.64 14.91 -10.29
N LYS A 26 3.75 15.38 -10.87
CA LYS A 26 3.93 15.47 -12.32
C LYS A 26 4.20 14.12 -12.98
N MET A 27 4.43 13.07 -12.19
CA MET A 27 4.75 11.74 -12.71
C MET A 27 3.48 10.97 -13.09
N PRO A 28 3.52 10.15 -14.15
CA PRO A 28 2.32 9.50 -14.73
C PRO A 28 1.47 8.71 -13.73
N TRP A 29 2.13 8.06 -12.77
CA TRP A 29 1.50 7.13 -11.83
C TRP A 29 1.22 7.72 -10.43
N VAL A 30 1.45 9.02 -10.26
CA VAL A 30 1.30 9.73 -8.98
C VAL A 30 0.04 10.59 -8.97
N GLY A 31 -0.08 11.53 -9.90
CA GLY A 31 -1.19 12.48 -9.95
C GLY A 31 -1.30 13.37 -8.69
N THR A 32 -2.45 13.99 -8.50
CA THR A 32 -2.71 14.94 -7.38
C THR A 32 -3.67 14.39 -6.33
N ALA A 33 -4.17 13.18 -6.52
CA ALA A 33 -5.28 12.65 -5.72
C ALA A 33 -4.79 12.03 -4.41
N TRP A 34 -5.12 12.66 -3.28
CA TRP A 34 -4.97 12.11 -1.92
C TRP A 34 -3.54 11.70 -1.57
N LEU A 35 -2.56 12.54 -1.93
CA LEU A 35 -1.16 12.32 -1.59
C LEU A 35 -0.90 12.41 -0.08
N GLU A 36 -1.77 13.10 0.64
CA GLU A 36 -1.76 13.23 2.09
C GLU A 36 -1.91 11.86 2.77
N ASP A 37 -2.70 10.95 2.20
CA ASP A 37 -2.92 9.59 2.72
C ASP A 37 -1.61 8.79 2.77
N VAL A 38 -0.70 9.04 1.83
CA VAL A 38 0.63 8.41 1.77
C VAL A 38 1.46 8.72 3.02
N ILE A 39 1.32 9.94 3.56
CA ILE A 39 2.01 10.36 4.78
C ILE A 39 1.57 9.48 5.96
N PHE A 40 0.28 9.16 6.06
CA PHE A 40 -0.23 8.30 7.11
C PHE A 40 0.29 6.87 7.00
N TYR A 41 0.40 6.31 5.80
CA TYR A 41 1.03 5.00 5.60
C TYR A 41 2.51 5.01 6.00
N PHE A 42 3.27 6.01 5.56
CA PHE A 42 4.69 6.12 5.93
C PHE A 42 4.88 6.30 7.44
N LEU A 43 4.03 7.09 8.08
CA LEU A 43 4.03 7.25 9.53
C LEU A 43 3.73 5.92 10.24
N LEU A 44 2.65 5.23 9.86
CA LEU A 44 2.23 3.98 10.48
C LEU A 44 3.32 2.90 10.37
N TYR A 45 3.87 2.69 9.17
CA TYR A 45 4.87 1.64 8.96
C TYR A 45 6.25 2.04 9.48
N GLY A 46 6.61 3.33 9.46
CA GLY A 46 7.80 3.83 10.15
C GLY A 46 7.73 3.55 11.66
N LEU A 47 6.59 3.83 12.29
CA LEU A 47 6.33 3.49 13.70
C LEU A 47 6.35 1.98 13.94
N THR A 48 5.85 1.18 13.00
CA THR A 48 5.89 -0.29 13.06
C THR A 48 7.33 -0.80 13.10
N VAL A 49 8.20 -0.30 12.21
CA VAL A 49 9.63 -0.67 12.16
C VAL A 49 10.33 -0.30 13.47
N ILE A 50 10.10 0.90 13.99
CA ILE A 50 10.70 1.36 15.25
C ILE A 50 10.21 0.52 16.43
N SER A 51 8.91 0.19 16.47
CA SER A 51 8.33 -0.65 17.52
C SER A 51 8.93 -2.07 17.51
N LEU A 52 9.13 -2.64 16.32
CA LEU A 52 9.69 -3.98 16.15
C LEU A 52 11.19 -4.04 16.44
N LEU A 53 11.92 -2.92 16.48
CA LEU A 53 13.35 -2.88 16.83
C LEU A 53 13.63 -3.50 18.20
N LYS A 54 12.69 -3.40 19.14
CA LYS A 54 12.80 -3.95 20.49
C LYS A 54 12.18 -5.35 20.63
N SER A 55 11.57 -5.88 19.56
CA SER A 55 10.94 -7.20 19.57
C SER A 55 11.99 -8.31 19.66
N LYS A 56 11.64 -9.40 20.35
CA LYS A 56 12.47 -10.62 20.38
C LYS A 56 12.57 -11.27 19.00
N GLN A 57 11.55 -11.10 18.16
CA GLN A 57 11.50 -11.70 16.83
C GLN A 57 12.14 -10.75 15.80
N ARG A 58 13.46 -10.86 15.66
CA ARG A 58 14.26 -10.02 14.75
C ARG A 58 13.85 -10.14 13.29
N SER A 59 13.34 -11.30 12.87
CA SER A 59 12.85 -11.51 11.50
C SER A 59 11.75 -10.53 11.11
N PHE A 60 10.85 -10.20 12.04
CA PHE A 60 9.78 -9.23 11.80
C PHE A 60 10.34 -7.82 11.59
N PHE A 61 11.33 -7.44 12.39
CA PHE A 61 12.02 -6.17 12.21
C PHE A 61 12.69 -6.08 10.83
N TYR A 62 13.50 -7.07 10.44
CA TYR A 62 14.19 -7.03 9.15
C TYR A 62 13.23 -7.07 7.96
N PHE A 63 12.18 -7.90 8.03
CA PHE A 63 11.15 -7.91 7.01
C PHE A 63 10.47 -6.56 6.89
N SER A 64 9.99 -5.98 8.01
CA SER A 64 9.34 -4.67 7.98
C SER A 64 10.28 -3.58 7.48
N LEU A 65 11.55 -3.60 7.88
CA LEU A 65 12.55 -2.62 7.48
C LEU A 65 12.78 -2.65 5.97
N VAL A 66 13.04 -3.83 5.40
CA VAL A 66 13.31 -3.98 3.96
C VAL A 66 12.10 -3.53 3.14
N PHE A 67 10.90 -4.01 3.49
CA PHE A 67 9.68 -3.62 2.78
C PHE A 67 9.36 -2.14 2.93
N PHE A 68 9.52 -1.57 4.13
CA PHE A 68 9.29 -0.15 4.36
C PHE A 68 10.26 0.71 3.54
N VAL A 69 11.56 0.39 3.58
CA VAL A 69 12.57 1.10 2.79
C VAL A 69 12.26 0.99 1.30
N ALA A 70 11.93 -0.20 0.78
CA ALA A 70 11.53 -0.35 -0.62
C ALA A 70 10.31 0.53 -0.97
N THR A 71 9.32 0.60 -0.06
CA THR A 71 8.11 1.40 -0.25
C THR A 71 8.40 2.90 -0.38
N LEU A 72 9.43 3.41 0.31
CA LEU A 72 9.83 4.82 0.19
C LEU A 72 10.27 5.20 -1.22
N PHE A 73 10.80 4.26 -2.02
CA PHE A 73 11.30 4.54 -3.36
C PHE A 73 10.22 4.40 -4.44
N ILE A 74 9.02 3.93 -4.10
CA ILE A 74 7.95 3.72 -5.06
C ILE A 74 7.42 5.06 -5.56
N GLN A 75 7.39 5.23 -6.88
CA GLN A 75 6.79 6.38 -7.57
C GLN A 75 5.39 6.03 -8.08
N HIS A 76 4.50 5.66 -7.17
CA HIS A 76 3.13 5.27 -7.49
C HIS A 76 2.18 5.70 -6.38
N ARG A 77 1.02 6.26 -6.74
CA ARG A 77 0.02 6.78 -5.80
C ARG A 77 -0.50 5.73 -4.82
N ASP A 78 -0.74 4.51 -5.30
CA ASP A 78 -1.31 3.40 -4.53
C ASP A 78 -0.33 2.75 -3.53
N ILE A 79 0.44 3.53 -2.78
CA ILE A 79 1.38 3.06 -1.74
C ILE A 79 0.71 2.10 -0.76
N GLY A 80 -0.56 2.34 -0.42
CA GLY A 80 -1.35 1.44 0.42
C GLY A 80 -1.31 -0.01 -0.07
N ARG A 81 -1.39 -0.25 -1.39
CA ARG A 81 -1.37 -1.59 -1.99
C ARG A 81 0.01 -2.23 -1.93
N TYR A 82 1.06 -1.47 -2.22
CA TYR A 82 2.45 -1.97 -2.14
C TYR A 82 2.88 -2.26 -0.70
N SER A 83 2.27 -1.57 0.27
CA SER A 83 2.55 -1.74 1.69
C SER A 83 1.75 -2.86 2.37
N LEU A 84 0.84 -3.56 1.67
CA LEU A 84 0.03 -4.64 2.25
C LEU A 84 0.83 -5.70 3.01
N PRO A 85 2.03 -6.13 2.58
CA PRO A 85 2.85 -7.08 3.34
C PRO A 85 3.26 -6.58 4.74
N LEU A 86 3.27 -5.27 4.97
CA LEU A 86 3.58 -4.66 6.27
C LEU A 86 2.38 -4.64 7.22
N TRP A 87 1.16 -4.83 6.73
CA TRP A 87 -0.06 -4.72 7.53
C TRP A 87 -0.12 -5.70 8.70
N PRO A 88 0.17 -7.01 8.55
CA PRO A 88 0.20 -7.94 9.69
C PRO A 88 1.22 -7.53 10.75
N LEU A 89 2.34 -6.94 10.34
CA LEU A 89 3.41 -6.52 11.23
C LEU A 89 3.01 -5.25 12.00
N ALA A 90 2.28 -4.34 11.37
CA ALA A 90 1.68 -3.19 12.04
C ALA A 90 0.68 -3.63 13.12
N LEU A 91 -0.18 -4.62 12.82
CA LEU A 91 -1.13 -5.17 13.78
C LEU A 91 -0.43 -5.84 14.97
N ILE A 92 0.64 -6.60 14.74
CA ILE A 92 1.43 -7.23 15.80
C ILE A 92 2.15 -6.18 16.64
N ALA A 93 2.82 -5.21 15.99
CA ALA A 93 3.60 -4.19 16.68
C ALA A 93 2.73 -3.26 17.54
N HIS A 94 1.51 -2.98 17.08
CA HIS A 94 0.57 -2.06 17.72
C HIS A 94 -0.68 -2.78 18.25
N GLU A 95 -0.55 -4.06 18.64
CA GLU A 95 -1.68 -4.89 19.11
C GLU A 95 -2.55 -4.19 20.15
N LYS A 96 -1.93 -3.57 21.17
CA LYS A 96 -2.64 -2.87 22.25
C LYS A 96 -3.50 -1.70 21.77
N PHE A 97 -3.09 -1.04 20.69
CA PHE A 97 -3.85 0.04 20.08
C PHE A 97 -5.07 -0.51 19.33
N PHE A 98 -4.85 -1.48 18.45
CA PHE A 98 -5.90 -2.09 17.61
C PHE A 98 -6.90 -2.95 18.40
N THR A 99 -6.50 -3.50 19.55
CA THR A 99 -7.39 -4.27 20.45
C THR A 99 -8.04 -3.40 21.53
N SER A 100 -7.75 -2.10 21.57
CA SER A 100 -8.33 -1.21 22.58
C SER A 100 -9.84 -1.09 22.38
N LYS A 101 -10.60 -1.04 23.49
CA LYS A 101 -12.07 -0.87 23.45
C LYS A 101 -12.49 0.35 22.61
N LYS A 102 -11.74 1.44 22.73
CA LYS A 102 -11.99 2.68 21.98
C LYS A 102 -11.88 2.46 20.47
N PHE A 103 -10.81 1.79 20.04
CA PHE A 103 -10.60 1.48 18.63
C PHE A 103 -11.70 0.55 18.09
N ILE A 104 -12.00 -0.54 18.81
CA ILE A 104 -13.02 -1.52 18.40
C ILE A 104 -14.40 -0.86 18.27
N VAL A 105 -14.80 -0.03 19.24
CA VAL A 105 -16.10 0.68 19.19
C VAL A 105 -16.17 1.57 17.95
N ILE A 106 -15.11 2.33 17.64
CA ILE A 106 -15.05 3.16 16.43
C ILE A 106 -15.12 2.28 15.16
N CYS A 107 -14.40 1.15 15.11
CA CYS A 107 -14.47 0.24 13.97
C CYS A 107 -15.87 -0.32 13.74
N ILE A 108 -16.60 -0.68 14.79
CA ILE A 108 -17.99 -1.15 14.67
C ILE A 108 -18.89 -0.04 14.11
N ILE A 109 -18.71 1.20 14.57
CA ILE A 109 -19.45 2.36 14.05
C ILE A 109 -19.14 2.62 12.57
N LEU A 110 -17.90 2.41 12.14
CA LEU A 110 -17.47 2.62 10.75
C LEU A 110 -17.84 1.46 9.82
N LEU A 111 -18.15 0.28 10.34
CA LEU A 111 -18.42 -0.92 9.56
C LEU A 111 -19.55 -0.73 8.52
N PRO A 112 -20.70 -0.09 8.84
CA PRO A 112 -21.72 0.20 7.84
C PRO A 112 -21.23 1.11 6.70
N ALA A 113 -20.39 2.11 7.00
CA ALA A 113 -19.83 3.00 6.00
C ALA A 113 -18.86 2.25 5.07
N ILE A 114 -18.00 1.39 5.63
CA ILE A 114 -17.09 0.52 4.88
C ILE A 114 -17.89 -0.42 3.96
N TYR A 115 -18.97 -1.01 4.48
CA TYR A 115 -19.85 -1.88 3.71
C TYR A 115 -20.50 -1.16 2.53
N LEU A 116 -21.09 0.02 2.76
CA LEU A 116 -21.71 0.82 1.70
C LEU A 116 -20.68 1.27 0.65
N TYR A 117 -19.48 1.65 1.09
CA TYR A 117 -18.38 1.98 0.18
C TYR A 117 -18.02 0.79 -0.70
N ALA A 118 -17.79 -0.39 -0.11
CA ALA A 118 -17.43 -1.60 -0.84
C ALA A 118 -18.54 -2.02 -1.82
N TRP A 119 -19.80 -1.94 -1.40
CA TRP A 119 -20.96 -2.26 -2.25
C TRP A 119 -21.03 -1.37 -3.49
N ASN A 120 -20.91 -0.05 -3.30
CA ASN A 120 -20.88 0.89 -4.43
C ASN A 120 -19.68 0.64 -5.34
N PHE A 121 -18.50 0.41 -4.77
CA PHE A 121 -17.29 0.16 -5.55
C PHE A 121 -17.43 -1.10 -6.42
N LEU A 122 -17.98 -2.19 -5.88
CA LEU A 122 -18.21 -3.43 -6.62
C LEU A 122 -19.21 -3.25 -7.77
N GLY A 123 -20.25 -2.43 -7.60
CA GLY A 123 -21.23 -2.15 -8.66
C GLY A 123 -20.65 -1.46 -9.90
N TYR A 124 -19.58 -0.68 -9.74
CA TYR A 124 -18.92 0.04 -10.83
C TYR A 124 -17.58 -0.57 -11.25
N ASN A 125 -17.08 -1.58 -10.53
CA ASN A 125 -15.89 -2.33 -10.91
C ASN A 125 -16.25 -3.45 -11.91
N ILE A 126 -16.81 -3.02 -13.04
CA ILE A 126 -17.14 -3.88 -14.17
C ILE A 126 -15.97 -3.85 -15.16
N MET A 127 -15.55 -5.04 -15.62
CA MET A 127 -14.52 -5.15 -16.65
C MET A 127 -15.04 -4.51 -17.96
N PRO A 128 -14.42 -3.45 -18.49
CA PRO A 128 -14.96 -2.72 -19.64
C PRO A 128 -14.91 -3.51 -20.95
N ILE A 129 -14.03 -4.52 -21.04
CA ILE A 129 -13.87 -5.38 -22.22
C ILE A 129 -14.08 -6.82 -21.75
N ALA A 130 -15.23 -7.40 -22.10
CA ALA A 130 -15.57 -8.79 -21.77
C ALA A 130 -14.75 -9.80 -22.59
N ASP A 131 -14.32 -9.42 -23.79
CA ASP A 131 -13.58 -10.28 -24.72
C ASP A 131 -12.30 -9.59 -25.20
N TRP A 132 -11.16 -10.17 -24.82
CA TRP A 132 -9.82 -9.70 -25.18
C TRP A 132 -9.29 -10.33 -26.46
N THR A 133 -10.01 -11.28 -27.06
CA THR A 133 -9.63 -11.97 -28.31
C THR A 133 -9.26 -11.01 -29.46
N PRO A 134 -9.89 -9.83 -29.63
CA PRO A 134 -9.51 -8.87 -30.67
C PRO A 134 -8.16 -8.17 -30.46
N TYR A 135 -7.55 -8.28 -29.28
CA TYR A 135 -6.31 -7.58 -28.88
C TYR A 135 -5.13 -8.52 -28.61
N LEU A 136 -5.32 -9.84 -28.79
CA LEU A 136 -4.31 -10.90 -28.66
C LEU A 136 -3.77 -11.31 -30.04
#